data_AF-A0A7K0QPK4-F1
#
_entry.id   AF-A0A7K0QPK4-F1
#
_cell.length_a   1.000
_cell.length_b   1.000
_cell.length_c   1.000
_cell.angle_alpha   90.00
_cell.angle_beta   90.00
_cell.angle_gamma   90.00
#
_symmetry.space_group_name_H-M   'P 1'
#
loop_
_entity.id
_entity.type
_entity.pdbx_description
1 polymer ?
#
loop_
_entity_poly.entity_id
_entity_poly.type
_entity_poly.pdbx_seq_one_letter_code
_entity_poly.pdbx_strand_id
1 'polypeptide(L)'
;MLAKVLFKPIGMVVGGIVAKRVGDRLFNTVYGRRYGTQAPTAFTEEATYPQVAVAAVTRATILAVTAVTFDRAGASGFRYLTGFWPGETRPKPASPELERSK
;
A
#
# COMPACT_ATOMS: atom_id res chain seq x y z
N MET A 1 17.63 25.37 -15.49
CA MET A 1 17.07 24.01 -15.61
C MET A 1 17.59 23.10 -14.50
N LEU A 2 17.14 23.27 -13.25
CA LEU A 2 17.48 22.36 -12.12
C LEU A 2 16.25 21.90 -11.31
N ALA A 3 15.05 22.40 -11.60
CA ALA A 3 13.82 22.08 -10.83
C ALA A 3 13.04 20.85 -11.34
N LYS A 4 13.63 20.03 -12.22
CA LYS A 4 12.93 18.88 -12.83
C LYS A 4 13.41 17.50 -12.37
N VAL A 5 14.39 17.42 -11.47
CA VAL A 5 15.00 16.13 -11.07
C VAL A 5 15.04 15.91 -9.55
N LEU A 6 14.81 16.93 -8.72
CA LEU A 6 14.69 16.74 -7.28
C LEU A 6 13.21 16.72 -6.90
N PHE A 7 12.83 15.71 -6.11
CA PHE A 7 11.46 15.37 -5.70
C PHE A 7 10.70 14.38 -6.60
N LYS A 8 11.25 13.17 -6.79
CA LYS A 8 10.41 12.01 -6.41
C LYS A 8 9.95 12.29 -4.98
N PRO A 9 8.64 12.30 -4.65
CA PRO A 9 8.21 12.82 -3.37
C PRO A 9 8.93 12.01 -2.30
N ILE A 10 9.79 12.67 -1.52
CA ILE A 10 10.43 12.04 -0.37
C ILE A 10 9.33 11.44 0.51
N GLY A 11 8.17 12.10 0.58
CA GLY A 11 6.96 11.59 1.22
C GLY A 11 6.40 10.27 0.67
N MET A 12 6.65 9.90 -0.59
CA MET A 12 6.19 8.62 -1.17
C MET A 12 7.16 7.48 -0.82
N VAL A 13 8.48 7.74 -0.84
CA VAL A 13 9.48 6.75 -0.43
C VAL A 13 9.46 6.55 1.09
N VAL A 14 9.45 7.64 1.86
CA VAL A 14 9.33 7.62 3.33
C VAL A 14 7.97 7.09 3.75
N GLY A 15 6.90 7.49 3.05
CA GLY A 15 5.54 6.98 3.26
C GLY A 15 5.45 5.47 3.06
N GLY A 16 6.09 4.92 2.02
CA GLY A 16 6.13 3.48 1.79
C GLY A 16 6.81 2.69 2.90
N ILE A 17 7.92 3.19 3.46
CA ILE A 17 8.62 2.55 4.58
C ILE A 17 7.77 2.59 5.86
N VAL A 18 7.19 3.75 6.17
CA VAL A 18 6.30 3.92 7.34
C VAL A 18 5.06 3.05 7.20
N ALA A 19 4.40 3.06 6.04
CA ALA A 19 3.22 2.25 5.76
C ALA A 19 3.51 0.75 5.90
N LYS A 20 4.66 0.28 5.40
CA LYS A 20 5.08 -1.12 5.60
C LYS A 20 5.18 -1.48 7.08
N ARG A 21 5.87 -0.65 7.87
CA ARG A 21 6.08 -0.92 9.30
C ARG A 21 4.77 -0.86 10.10
N VAL A 22 3.89 0.08 9.77
CA VAL A 22 2.55 0.18 10.37
C VAL A 22 1.72 -1.05 10.01
N GLY A 23 1.67 -1.43 8.73
CA GLY A 23 0.87 -2.56 8.27
C GLY A 23 1.38 -3.90 8.82
N ASP A 24 2.70 -4.10 8.93
CA ASP A 24 3.27 -5.29 9.58
C ASP A 24 2.87 -5.39 11.05
N ARG A 25 2.90 -4.27 11.78
CA ARG A 25 2.45 -4.21 13.18
C ARG A 25 0.96 -4.49 13.30
N LEU A 26 0.16 -3.97 12.38
CA LEU A 26 -1.30 -4.18 12.35
C LEU A 26 -1.62 -5.66 12.10
N PHE A 27 -0.98 -6.27 11.11
CA PHE A 27 -1.12 -7.70 10.80
C PHE A 27 -0.77 -8.56 12.02
N ASN A 28 0.41 -8.36 12.61
CA ASN A 28 0.85 -9.15 13.75
C ASN A 28 -0.08 -8.98 14.96
N THR A 29 -0.61 -7.78 15.19
CA THR A 29 -1.56 -7.52 16.29
C THR A 29 -2.88 -8.25 16.07
N VAL A 30 -3.44 -8.16 14.86
CA VAL A 30 -4.72 -8.82 14.52
C VAL A 30 -4.56 -10.33 14.57
N TYR A 31 -3.49 -10.86 13.97
CA TYR A 31 -3.23 -12.29 13.94
C TYR A 31 -2.99 -12.84 15.35
N GLY A 32 -2.11 -12.19 16.13
CA GLY A 32 -1.81 -12.59 17.50
C GLY A 32 -3.04 -12.56 18.42
N ARG A 33 -3.91 -11.55 18.27
CA ARG A 33 -5.17 -11.51 19.02
C ARG A 33 -6.14 -12.63 18.64
N ARG A 34 -6.15 -13.05 17.38
CA ARG A 34 -7.08 -14.07 16.88
C ARG A 34 -6.61 -15.50 17.17
N TYR A 35 -5.32 -15.77 17.02
CA TYR A 35 -4.75 -17.12 17.05
C TYR A 35 -3.84 -17.38 18.26
N GLY A 36 -3.53 -16.36 19.06
CA GLY A 36 -2.64 -16.48 20.23
C GLY A 36 -1.17 -16.68 19.89
N THR A 37 -0.81 -16.66 18.61
CA THR A 37 0.54 -16.94 18.10
C THR A 37 0.93 -15.97 16.99
N GLN A 38 2.20 -16.00 16.58
CA GLN A 38 2.64 -15.31 15.37
C GLN A 38 2.14 -16.04 14.13
N ALA A 39 1.91 -15.28 13.05
CA ALA A 39 1.51 -15.89 11.79
C ALA A 39 2.58 -16.82 11.24
N PRO A 40 2.22 -18.00 10.71
CA PRO A 40 3.17 -18.92 10.11
C PRO A 40 3.82 -18.27 8.89
N THR A 41 5.09 -18.60 8.70
CA THR A 41 5.87 -18.21 7.53
C THR A 41 6.06 -19.40 6.60
N ALA A 42 6.64 -19.16 5.43
CA ALA A 42 7.01 -20.26 4.51
C ALA A 42 7.98 -21.28 5.12
N PHE A 43 8.68 -20.93 6.21
CA PHE A 43 9.64 -21.79 6.91
C PHE A 43 9.09 -22.34 8.23
N THR A 44 7.79 -22.17 8.52
CA THR A 44 7.18 -22.75 9.71
C THR A 44 6.84 -24.21 9.44
N GLU A 45 7.68 -25.12 9.94
CA GLU A 45 7.60 -26.58 9.68
C GLU A 45 6.25 -27.20 10.05
N GLU A 46 5.69 -26.82 11.20
CA GLU A 46 4.42 -27.36 11.70
C GLU A 46 3.18 -26.76 11.01
N ALA A 47 3.36 -25.77 10.12
CA ALA A 47 2.24 -25.12 9.44
C ALA A 47 1.89 -25.83 8.13
N THR A 48 0.61 -26.09 7.92
CA THR A 48 0.10 -26.64 6.66
C THR A 48 0.16 -25.59 5.54
N TYR A 49 0.26 -26.04 4.27
CA TYR A 49 0.24 -25.16 3.10
C TYR A 49 -0.94 -24.15 3.09
N PRO A 50 -2.20 -24.56 3.40
CA PRO A 50 -3.30 -23.60 3.44
C PRO A 50 -3.14 -22.55 4.54
N GLN A 51 -2.61 -22.92 5.71
CA GLN A 51 -2.38 -21.96 6.81
C GLN A 51 -1.36 -20.89 6.40
N VAL A 52 -0.24 -21.29 5.79
CA VAL A 52 0.78 -20.37 5.29
C VAL A 52 0.21 -19.47 4.19
N ALA A 53 -0.53 -20.04 3.23
CA ALA A 53 -1.13 -19.28 2.14
C ALA A 53 -2.14 -18.23 2.64
N VAL A 54 -3.05 -18.62 3.54
CA VAL A 54 -4.04 -17.71 4.13
C VAL A 54 -3.36 -16.61 4.95
N ALA A 55 -2.36 -16.95 5.75
CA ALA A 55 -1.58 -15.97 6.50
C ALA A 55 -0.88 -14.97 5.56
N ALA A 56 -0.26 -15.46 4.49
CA ALA A 56 0.43 -14.63 3.50
C ALA A 56 -0.52 -13.69 2.76
N VAL A 57 -1.67 -14.17 2.30
CA VAL A 57 -2.69 -13.35 1.63
C VAL A 57 -3.22 -12.28 2.58
N THR A 58 -3.56 -12.66 3.81
CA THR A 58 -4.08 -11.71 4.81
C THR A 58 -3.08 -10.60 5.09
N ARG A 59 -1.80 -10.96 5.26
CA ARG A 59 -0.71 -9.98 5.44
C ARG A 59 -0.59 -9.07 4.23
N ALA A 60 -0.56 -9.63 3.02
CA ALA A 60 -0.43 -8.88 1.79
C ALA A 60 -1.59 -7.89 1.60
N THR A 61 -2.83 -8.30 1.89
CA THR A 61 -4.02 -7.43 1.83
C THR A 61 -3.89 -6.27 2.80
N ILE A 62 -3.53 -6.52 4.07
CA ILE A 62 -3.39 -5.45 5.08
C ILE A 62 -2.29 -4.47 4.69
N LEU A 63 -1.14 -4.98 4.23
CA LEU A 63 -0.04 -4.14 3.78
C LEU A 63 -0.45 -3.28 2.57
N ALA A 64 -1.11 -3.85 1.57
CA ALA A 64 -1.55 -3.15 0.38
C ALA A 64 -2.57 -2.04 0.71
N VAL A 65 -3.58 -2.35 1.53
CA VAL A 65 -4.58 -1.35 1.97
C VAL A 65 -3.92 -0.23 2.76
N THR A 66 -2.99 -0.56 3.65
CA THR A 66 -2.23 0.44 4.42
C THR A 66 -1.45 1.35 3.48
N ALA A 67 -0.66 0.79 2.56
CA ALA A 67 0.13 1.57 1.61
C ALA A 67 -0.73 2.55 0.79
N VAL A 68 -1.81 2.06 0.17
CA VAL A 68 -2.71 2.91 -0.65
C VAL A 68 -3.35 4.02 0.20
N THR A 69 -3.70 3.73 1.46
CA THR A 69 -4.26 4.73 2.38
C THR A 69 -3.26 5.85 2.66
N PHE A 70 -2.00 5.50 2.93
CA PHE A 70 -0.94 6.47 3.16
C PHE A 70 -0.61 7.27 1.89
N ASP A 71 -0.57 6.63 0.72
CA ASP A 71 -0.36 7.31 -0.56
C ASP A 71 -1.47 8.35 -0.82
N ARG A 72 -2.73 7.98 -0.57
CA ARG A 72 -3.88 8.89 -0.71
C ARG A 72 -3.83 10.03 0.29
N ALA A 73 -3.43 9.77 1.53
CA ALA A 73 -3.27 10.80 2.56
C ALA A 73 -2.15 11.77 2.19
N GLY A 74 -1.00 11.27 1.75
CA GLY A 74 0.12 12.06 1.28
C GLY A 74 -0.24 12.93 0.08
N ALA A 75 -0.95 12.38 -0.91
CA ALA A 75 -1.41 13.13 -2.07
C ALA A 75 -2.44 14.22 -1.71
N SER A 76 -3.34 13.93 -0.76
CA SER A 76 -4.29 14.90 -0.23
C SER A 76 -3.59 16.04 0.51
N GLY A 77 -2.60 15.71 1.35
CA GLY A 77 -1.78 16.70 2.05
C GLY A 77 -0.97 17.58 1.08
N PHE A 78 -0.38 16.98 0.04
CA PHE A 78 0.32 17.71 -1.01
C PHE A 78 -0.61 18.70 -1.72
N ARG A 79 -1.82 18.28 -2.08
CA ARG A 79 -2.82 19.18 -2.68
C ARG A 79 -3.25 20.28 -1.74
N TYR A 80 -3.42 19.99 -0.45
CA TYR A 80 -3.75 21.01 0.53
C TYR A 80 -2.65 22.08 0.63
N LEU A 81 -1.38 21.67 0.62
CA LEU A 81 -0.24 22.59 0.76
C LEU A 81 0.10 23.35 -0.53
N THR A 82 -0.03 22.72 -1.70
CA THR A 82 0.44 23.28 -2.98
C THR A 82 -0.69 23.74 -3.89
N GLY A 83 -1.93 23.34 -3.60
CA GLY A 83 -3.08 23.48 -4.50
C GLY A 83 -3.12 22.46 -5.64
N PHE A 84 -2.03 21.73 -5.91
CA PHE A 84 -1.91 20.80 -7.04
C PHE A 84 -2.10 19.35 -6.63
N TRP A 85 -2.79 18.57 -7.47
CA TRP A 85 -2.88 17.12 -7.29
C TRP A 85 -1.63 16.45 -7.90
N PRO A 86 -0.89 15.60 -7.15
CA PRO A 86 0.41 15.09 -7.59
C PRO A 86 0.33 13.88 -8.54
N GLY A 87 -0.87 13.45 -8.92
CA GLY A 87 -1.09 12.26 -9.74
C GLY A 87 -2.19 12.42 -10.77
N GLU A 88 -2.75 11.30 -11.21
CA GLU A 88 -3.87 11.29 -12.16
C GLU A 88 -5.16 11.77 -11.45
N THR A 89 -5.93 12.64 -12.13
CA THR A 89 -7.18 13.19 -11.60
C THR A 89 -8.42 12.40 -12.02
N ARG A 90 -8.30 11.60 -13.09
CA ARG A 90 -9.36 10.73 -13.61
C ARG A 90 -8.74 9.38 -13.99
N PRO A 91 -9.46 8.26 -13.79
CA PRO A 91 -9.01 6.96 -14.29
C PRO A 91 -8.84 7.01 -15.80
N LYS A 92 -7.73 6.46 -16.31
CA LYS A 92 -7.54 6.29 -17.76
C LYS A 92 -8.49 5.19 -18.27
N PRO A 93 -9.14 5.40 -19.42
CA PRO A 93 -9.94 4.34 -20.04
C PRO A 93 -9.05 3.15 -20.39
N ALA A 94 -9.60 1.94 -20.29
CA ALA A 94 -8.86 0.70 -20.54
C ALA A 94 -8.39 0.56 -22.01
N SER A 95 -9.10 1.21 -22.95
CA SER A 95 -8.63 1.40 -24.32
C SER A 95 -8.96 2.81 -24.83
N PRO A 96 -8.14 3.38 -25.74
CA PRO A 96 -8.42 4.65 -26.39
C PRO A 96 -9.72 4.61 -27.22
N GLU A 97 -10.08 3.46 -27.80
CA GLU A 97 -11.31 3.27 -28.57
C GLU A 97 -12.59 3.55 -27.75
N LEU A 98 -12.62 3.19 -26.45
CA LEU A 98 -13.78 3.42 -25.57
C LEU A 98 -13.99 4.91 -25.23
N GLU A 99 -12.96 5.74 -25.41
CA GLU A 99 -13.05 7.18 -25.22
C GLU A 99 -13.65 7.89 -26.45
N ARG A 100 -13.40 7.36 -27.66
CA ARG A 100 -13.94 7.91 -28.92
C ARG A 100 -15.42 7.61 -29.16
N SER A 101 -16.01 6.68 -28.41
CA SER A 101 -17.42 6.29 -28.55
C SER A 101 -18.38 7.08 -27.64
N LYS A 102 -17.90 8.07 -26.88
CA LYS A 102 -18.69 8.93 -26.01
C LYS A 102 -18.66 10.37 -26.51
#